data_AF-D7W9H3-F1
#
_entry.id   AF-D7W9H3-F1
#
_cell.length_a   1.000
_cell.length_b   1.000
_cell.length_c   1.000
_cell.angle_alpha   90.00
_cell.angle_beta   90.00
_cell.angle_gamma   90.00
#
_symmetry.space_group_name_H-M   'P 1'
#
loop_
_entity.id
_entity.type
_entity.pdbx_description
1 polymer ?
#
loop_
_entity_poly.entity_id
_entity_poly.type
_entity_poly.pdbx_seq_one_letter_code
_entity_poly.pdbx_strand_id
1 'polypeptide(L)'
;MQPHTEEIFVHHQCPHCAGVIEQFKSDHDRFGDAVLLDITDIRNLKTFLEYRDSLAGYKEIVEQGKIGVPSKVIGGTTVEFFDEV
;
A
#
# COMPACT_ATOMS: atom_id res chain seq x y z
N MET A 1 -21.72 9.53 -3.80
CA MET A 1 -20.84 8.39 -4.12
C MET A 1 -19.43 8.92 -4.16
N GLN A 2 -18.68 8.76 -3.07
CA GLN A 2 -17.25 9.13 -3.06
C GLN A 2 -16.48 7.93 -3.63
N PRO A 3 -15.62 8.12 -4.64
CA PRO A 3 -14.71 7.05 -5.06
C PRO A 3 -13.66 6.91 -3.95
N HIS A 4 -13.81 5.88 -3.12
CA HIS A 4 -12.72 5.45 -2.25
C HIS A 4 -11.75 4.65 -3.13
N THR A 5 -10.83 5.34 -3.81
CA THR A 5 -9.71 4.68 -4.48
C THR A 5 -8.74 4.24 -3.39
N GLU A 6 -8.77 2.95 -3.05
CA GLU A 6 -7.91 2.35 -2.03
C GLU A 6 -6.71 1.67 -2.71
N GLU A 7 -5.53 2.24 -2.64
CA GLU A 7 -4.34 1.73 -3.32
C GLU A 7 -3.46 0.95 -2.34
N ILE A 8 -3.31 -0.35 -2.56
CA ILE A 8 -2.53 -1.23 -1.71
C ILE A 8 -1.16 -1.45 -2.33
N PHE A 9 -0.11 -0.93 -1.70
CA PHE A 9 1.27 -1.09 -2.14
C PHE A 9 1.93 -2.30 -1.47
N VAL A 10 2.46 -3.19 -2.30
CA VAL A 10 3.09 -4.45 -1.87
C VAL A 10 4.45 -4.66 -2.51
N HIS A 11 5.31 -5.45 -1.90
CA HIS A 11 6.64 -5.77 -2.44
C HIS A 11 6.87 -7.29 -2.50
N HIS A 12 7.36 -7.80 -3.62
CA HIS A 12 7.50 -9.25 -3.84
C HIS A 12 8.47 -9.96 -2.87
N GLN A 13 9.44 -9.24 -2.28
CA GLN A 13 10.34 -9.81 -1.26
C GLN A 13 9.73 -9.84 0.14
N CYS A 14 8.55 -9.25 0.35
CA CYS A 14 7.86 -9.33 1.62
C CYS A 14 6.95 -10.58 1.62
N PRO A 15 7.22 -11.61 2.44
CA PRO A 15 6.32 -12.76 2.55
C PRO A 15 4.91 -12.36 3.03
N HIS A 16 4.80 -11.26 3.79
CA HIS A 16 3.53 -10.66 4.22
C HIS A 16 2.71 -10.09 3.06
N CYS A 17 3.37 -9.59 2.03
CA CYS A 17 2.71 -9.04 0.84
C CYS A 17 2.01 -10.13 0.02
N ALA A 18 2.58 -11.34 -0.05
CA ALA A 18 1.94 -12.47 -0.72
C ALA A 18 0.59 -12.82 -0.07
N GLY A 19 0.50 -12.78 1.27
CA GLY A 19 -0.74 -13.03 2.00
C GLY A 19 -1.81 -11.96 1.74
N VAL A 20 -1.44 -10.70 1.66
CA VAL A 20 -2.37 -9.60 1.30
C VAL A 20 -2.83 -9.75 -0.14
N ILE A 21 -1.95 -10.13 -1.08
CA ILE A 21 -2.31 -10.39 -2.47
C ILE A 21 -3.32 -11.53 -2.58
N GLU A 22 -3.12 -12.62 -1.85
CA GLU A 22 -4.06 -13.75 -1.86
C GLU A 22 -5.40 -13.38 -1.21
N GLN A 23 -5.40 -12.67 -0.08
CA GLN A 23 -6.65 -12.15 0.51
C GLN A 23 -7.38 -11.21 -0.45
N PHE A 24 -6.65 -10.32 -1.10
CA PHE A 24 -7.21 -9.40 -2.09
C PHE A 24 -7.85 -10.15 -3.27
N LYS A 25 -7.20 -11.21 -3.75
CA LYS A 25 -7.75 -12.08 -4.80
C LYS A 25 -8.93 -12.93 -4.34
N SER A 26 -8.91 -13.38 -3.08
CA SER A 26 -9.94 -14.25 -2.53
C SER A 26 -11.20 -13.49 -2.11
N ASP A 27 -11.06 -12.22 -1.74
CA ASP A 27 -12.10 -11.43 -1.08
C ASP A 27 -12.25 -10.04 -1.75
N HIS A 28 -12.33 -10.04 -3.09
CA HIS A 28 -12.46 -8.81 -3.89
C HIS A 28 -13.67 -7.95 -3.47
N ASP A 29 -14.72 -8.55 -2.89
CA ASP A 29 -15.91 -7.83 -2.41
C ASP A 29 -15.61 -6.98 -1.15
N ARG A 30 -14.69 -7.43 -0.28
CA ARG A 30 -14.21 -6.64 0.88
C ARG A 30 -13.32 -5.48 0.49
N PHE A 31 -12.63 -5.61 -0.65
CA PHE A 31 -11.70 -4.61 -1.15
C PHE A 31 -12.33 -3.70 -2.22
N GLY A 32 -13.51 -4.02 -2.75
CA GLY A 32 -14.28 -3.14 -3.63
C GLY A 32 -13.50 -2.63 -4.84
N ASP A 33 -13.25 -1.31 -4.88
CA ASP A 33 -12.48 -0.59 -5.92
C ASP A 33 -11.00 -0.41 -5.57
N ALA A 34 -10.51 -1.13 -4.55
CA ALA A 34 -9.12 -1.08 -4.20
C ALA A 34 -8.25 -1.64 -5.34
N VAL A 35 -7.00 -1.18 -5.43
CA VAL A 35 -6.05 -1.59 -6.46
C VAL A 35 -4.76 -2.02 -5.80
N LEU A 36 -4.34 -3.24 -6.10
CA LEU A 36 -3.08 -3.77 -5.60
C LEU A 36 -1.95 -3.39 -6.56
N LEU A 37 -1.00 -2.62 -6.06
CA LEU A 37 0.15 -2.06 -6.77
C LEU A 37 1.44 -2.67 -6.21
N ASP A 38 2.07 -3.51 -7.02
CA ASP A 38 3.35 -4.10 -6.65
C ASP A 38 4.50 -3.10 -6.91
N ILE A 39 5.17 -2.64 -5.86
CA ILE A 39 6.31 -1.69 -5.93
C ILE A 39 7.59 -2.32 -6.49
N THR A 40 7.57 -3.60 -6.88
CA THR A 40 8.61 -4.21 -7.72
C THR A 40 8.57 -3.62 -9.13
N ASP A 41 7.40 -3.14 -9.61
CA ASP A 41 7.33 -2.34 -10.84
C ASP A 41 7.80 -0.92 -10.57
N ILE A 42 8.77 -0.44 -11.36
CA ILE A 42 9.36 0.89 -11.23
C ILE A 42 8.30 2.00 -11.28
N ARG A 43 7.21 1.82 -12.03
CA ARG A 43 6.11 2.80 -12.11
C ARG A 43 5.40 2.94 -10.76
N ASN A 44 5.08 1.81 -10.14
CA ASN A 44 4.42 1.77 -8.83
C ASN A 44 5.37 2.24 -7.73
N LEU A 45 6.66 1.90 -7.83
CA LEU A 45 7.68 2.42 -6.92
C LEU A 45 7.77 3.94 -6.97
N LYS A 46 7.70 4.54 -8.16
CA LYS A 46 7.71 6.00 -8.31
C LYS A 46 6.47 6.62 -7.65
N THR A 47 5.28 6.11 -7.94
CA THR A 47 4.03 6.57 -7.32
C THR A 47 4.07 6.42 -5.80
N PHE A 48 4.59 5.29 -5.31
CA PHE A 48 4.80 5.05 -3.89
C PHE A 48 5.77 6.06 -3.27
N LEU A 49 6.91 6.35 -3.92
CA LEU A 49 7.87 7.35 -3.47
C LEU A 49 7.26 8.76 -3.42
N GLU A 50 6.43 9.13 -4.41
CA GLU A 50 5.71 10.40 -4.43
C GLU A 50 4.70 10.49 -3.28
N TYR A 51 3.94 9.42 -3.00
CA TYR A 51 3.07 9.34 -1.82
C TYR A 51 3.86 9.35 -0.51
N ARG A 52 5.00 8.68 -0.47
CA ARG A 52 5.88 8.62 0.70
C ARG A 52 6.45 10.00 1.05
N ASP A 53 6.75 10.81 0.04
CA ASP A 53 7.25 12.18 0.21
C ASP A 53 6.11 13.16 0.52
N SER A 54 4.94 12.97 -0.11
CA SER A 54 3.80 13.88 0.03
C SER A 54 2.95 13.63 1.27
N LEU A 55 2.83 12.38 1.73
CA LEU A 55 1.92 12.00 2.81
C LEU A 55 2.66 11.92 4.14
N ALA A 56 2.15 12.66 5.12
CA ALA A 56 2.67 12.65 6.49
C ALA A 56 2.62 11.25 7.14
N GLY A 57 1.71 10.37 6.72
CA GLY A 57 1.61 9.00 7.22
C GLY A 57 2.85 8.15 6.94
N TYR A 58 3.62 8.46 5.90
CA TYR A 58 4.88 7.77 5.62
C TYR A 58 6.10 8.41 6.30
N LYS A 59 6.01 9.66 6.78
CA LYS A 59 7.17 10.35 7.39
C LYS A 59 7.79 9.54 8.52
N GLU A 60 6.97 9.03 9.43
CA GLU A 60 7.45 8.29 10.59
C GLU A 60 8.20 7.01 10.21
N ILE A 61 7.73 6.31 9.16
CA ILE A 61 8.35 5.08 8.66
C ILE A 61 9.64 5.38 7.87
N VAL A 62 9.66 6.47 7.11
CA VAL A 62 10.86 6.97 6.42
C VAL A 62 11.94 7.37 7.43
N GLU A 63 11.55 8.07 8.49
CA GLU A 63 12.47 8.44 9.58
C GLU A 63 13.02 7.21 10.31
N GLN A 64 12.24 6.13 10.40
CA GLN A 64 12.70 4.83 10.89
C GLN A 64 13.60 4.06 9.90
N GLY A 65 13.85 4.59 8.70
CA GLY A 65 14.64 3.93 7.66
C GLY A 65 13.97 2.70 7.04
N LYS A 66 12.66 2.54 7.27
CA LYS A 66 11.86 1.44 6.73
C LYS A 66 11.19 1.89 5.43
N ILE A 67 10.89 0.92 4.57
CA ILE A 67 10.16 1.15 3.32
C ILE A 67 8.66 1.38 3.61
N GLY A 68 8.10 0.68 4.60
CA GLY A 68 6.69 0.79 4.96
C GLY A 68 5.75 -0.04 4.08
N VAL A 69 6.15 -1.27 3.74
CA VAL A 69 5.32 -2.22 3.00
C VAL A 69 5.07 -3.46 3.86
N PRO A 70 3.87 -4.07 3.79
CA PRO A 70 2.71 -3.70 2.98
C PRO A 70 1.98 -2.45 3.52
N SER A 71 1.53 -1.56 2.63
CA SER A 71 0.74 -0.37 2.99
C SER A 71 -0.50 -0.22 2.13
N LYS A 72 -1.51 0.47 2.66
CA LYS A 72 -2.75 0.84 2.00
C LYS A 72 -2.89 2.35 2.05
N VAL A 73 -3.08 2.97 0.90
CA VAL A 73 -3.38 4.38 0.76
C VAL A 73 -4.86 4.53 0.45
N ILE A 74 -5.61 5.14 1.36
CA ILE A 74 -7.05 5.39 1.19
C ILE A 74 -7.22 6.81 0.66
N GLY A 75 -7.77 6.93 -0.55
CA GLY A 75 -8.14 8.21 -1.16
C GLY A 75 -6.96 9.15 -1.33
N GLY A 76 -5.76 8.61 -1.57
CA GLY A 76 -4.53 9.39 -1.79
C GLY A 76 -4.12 10.30 -0.61
N THR A 77 -4.68 10.11 0.59
CA THR A 77 -4.49 11.01 1.74
C THR A 77 -4.14 10.27 3.01
N THR A 78 -4.82 9.14 3.27
CA THR A 78 -4.59 8.35 4.49
C THR A 78 -3.74 7.15 4.16
N VAL A 79 -2.72 6.87 4.97
CA VAL A 79 -1.84 5.72 4.83
C VAL A 79 -2.07 4.82 6.04
N GLU A 80 -2.43 3.58 5.79
CA GLU A 80 -2.47 2.50 6.78
C GLU A 80 -1.39 1.48 6.44
N PHE A 81 -0.66 0.99 7.43
CA PHE A 81 0.30 -0.09 7.23
C PHE A 81 -0.34 -1.39 7.70
N PHE A 82 -0.18 -2.45 6.91
CA PHE A 82 -0.53 -3.80 7.35
C PHE A 82 0.65 -4.36 8.15
N ASP A 83 0.89 -3.77 9.31
CA ASP A 83 1.87 -4.23 10.30
C ASP A 83 1.13 -5.17 11.25
N GLU A 84 1.02 -6.45 10.89
CA GLU A 84 0.51 -7.47 11.82
C GLU A 84 1.72 -8.15 12.50
N VAL A 85 2.01 -7.65 13.71
CA VAL A 85 2.66 -8.26 14.92
C VAL A 85 3.81 -9.26 14.76
#